data_AF-A0AAU0XJ60-F1
#
_entry.id   AF-A0AAU0XJ60-F1
#
_cell.length_a   1.000
_cell.length_b   1.000
_cell.length_c   1.000
_cell.angle_alpha   90.00
_cell.angle_beta   90.00
_cell.angle_gamma   90.00
#
_symmetry.space_group_name_H-M   'P 1'
#
loop_
_entity.id
_entity.type
_entity.pdbx_description
1 polymer ?
#
loop_
_entity_poly.entity_id
_entity_poly.type
_entity_poly.pdbx_seq_one_letter_code
_entity_poly.pdbx_strand_id
1 'polypeptide(L)'
;MTGPGRPARVRPHVPDGLAARAEDVGAVGAEPVPAYVLGHDVGPDRTDRPQAVVVGNVVRGADDGRLWWNGTVPVGCVGAPVFVGVPLGDQRFKLVCLGVVLPAVGSRHPVAAFDGIRSAVRELPDPSSSTTSDTPASAPGRWWRRAR
;
A
#
# COMPACT_ATOMS: atom_id res chain seq x y z
N MET A 1 10.98 -31.01 25.10
CA MET A 1 10.76 -29.55 25.21
C MET A 1 10.89 -28.93 23.83
N THR A 2 9.78 -28.75 23.13
CA THR A 2 9.71 -28.03 21.85
C THR A 2 9.70 -26.53 22.12
N GLY A 3 10.67 -25.80 21.55
CA GLY A 3 10.82 -24.36 21.73
C GLY A 3 9.60 -23.57 21.19
N PRO A 4 9.40 -22.32 21.65
CA PRO A 4 8.22 -21.54 21.29
C PRO A 4 8.16 -21.33 19.78
N GLY A 5 7.05 -21.76 19.18
CA GLY A 5 6.76 -21.56 17.77
C GLY A 5 6.81 -20.07 17.43
N ARG A 6 7.61 -19.72 16.42
CA ARG A 6 7.72 -18.34 15.94
C ARG A 6 6.32 -17.85 15.53
N PRO A 7 5.85 -16.68 16.01
CA PRO A 7 4.51 -16.21 15.68
C PRO A 7 4.39 -16.04 14.16
N ALA A 8 3.31 -16.57 13.61
CA ALA A 8 2.98 -16.40 12.21
C ALA A 8 2.85 -14.90 11.92
N ARG A 9 3.69 -14.39 11.02
CA ARG A 9 3.62 -13.00 10.58
C ARG A 9 2.46 -12.92 9.58
N VAL A 10 1.29 -12.45 10.03
CA VAL A 10 0.16 -12.16 9.14
C VAL A 10 0.64 -11.13 8.12
N ARG A 11 0.63 -11.51 6.85
CA ARG A 11 0.86 -10.58 5.74
C ARG A 11 -0.50 -10.00 5.36
N PRO A 12 -0.65 -8.67 5.29
CA PRO A 12 -1.85 -8.07 4.70
C PRO A 12 -2.03 -8.62 3.29
N HIS A 13 -3.18 -9.24 3.02
CA HIS A 13 -3.56 -9.74 1.71
C HIS A 13 -4.90 -9.10 1.33
N VAL A 14 -4.94 -8.51 0.13
CA VAL A 14 -6.16 -8.01 -0.47
C VAL A 14 -6.64 -9.08 -1.46
N PRO A 15 -7.80 -9.71 -1.25
CA PRO A 15 -8.34 -10.68 -2.20
C PRO A 15 -8.57 -10.04 -3.57
N ASP A 16 -8.43 -10.81 -4.64
CA ASP A 16 -8.61 -10.31 -6.01
C ASP A 16 -9.99 -9.66 -6.26
N GLY A 17 -11.03 -10.10 -5.55
CA GLY A 17 -12.36 -9.49 -5.62
C GLY A 17 -12.48 -8.10 -5.00
N LEU A 18 -11.50 -7.71 -4.18
CA LEU A 18 -11.43 -6.43 -3.46
C LEU A 18 -10.40 -5.48 -4.09
N ALA A 19 -9.36 -6.01 -4.73
CA ALA A 19 -8.37 -5.20 -5.43
C ALA A 19 -8.97 -4.55 -6.68
N ALA A 20 -8.73 -3.24 -6.83
CA ALA A 20 -9.19 -2.47 -7.97
C ALA A 20 -8.70 -3.06 -9.30
N ARG A 21 -9.58 -3.01 -10.30
CA ARG A 21 -9.23 -3.21 -11.71
C ARG A 21 -8.84 -1.88 -12.34
N ALA A 22 -8.35 -1.93 -13.58
CA ALA A 22 -7.94 -0.73 -14.30
C ALA A 22 -9.12 0.23 -14.52
N GLU A 23 -10.32 -0.31 -14.69
CA GLU A 23 -11.55 0.49 -14.87
C GLU A 23 -11.92 1.23 -13.57
N ASP A 24 -11.78 0.57 -12.42
CA ASP A 24 -12.04 1.18 -11.10
C ASP A 24 -11.05 2.33 -10.83
N VAL A 25 -9.77 2.13 -11.15
CA VAL A 25 -8.73 3.16 -11.02
C VAL A 25 -8.96 4.30 -12.02
N GLY A 26 -9.33 3.97 -13.26
CA GLY A 26 -9.61 4.93 -14.33
C GLY A 26 -10.82 5.82 -14.06
N ALA A 27 -11.79 5.36 -13.27
CA ALA A 27 -12.96 6.14 -12.85
C ALA A 27 -12.61 7.29 -11.88
N VAL A 28 -11.44 7.24 -11.22
CA VAL A 28 -10.97 8.33 -10.35
C VAL A 28 -10.40 9.45 -11.21
N GLY A 29 -11.15 10.55 -11.28
CA GLY A 29 -10.79 11.77 -12.02
C GLY A 29 -10.09 12.83 -11.16
N ALA A 30 -10.09 14.07 -11.66
CA ALA A 30 -9.53 15.24 -10.99
C ALA A 30 -10.41 15.78 -9.84
N GLU A 31 -11.69 15.37 -9.79
CA GLU A 31 -12.56 15.68 -8.67
C GLU A 31 -12.25 14.75 -7.47
N PRO A 32 -12.09 15.28 -6.24
CA PRO A 32 -11.83 14.47 -5.07
C PRO A 32 -12.97 13.47 -4.79
N VAL A 33 -12.59 12.21 -4.55
CA VAL A 33 -13.53 11.13 -4.20
C VAL A 33 -13.30 10.71 -2.75
N PRO A 34 -14.37 10.54 -1.93
CA PRO A 34 -14.26 10.03 -0.57
C PRO A 34 -13.54 8.68 -0.53
N ALA A 35 -12.57 8.57 0.37
CA ALA A 35 -11.71 7.41 0.47
C ALA A 35 -11.34 7.10 1.93
N TYR A 36 -10.88 5.87 2.16
CA TYR A 36 -10.61 5.32 3.48
C TYR A 36 -9.27 4.60 3.50
N VAL A 37 -8.42 4.91 4.48
CA VAL A 37 -7.21 4.13 4.75
C VAL A 37 -7.45 3.23 5.95
N LEU A 38 -7.22 1.93 5.79
CA LEU A 38 -7.31 0.95 6.88
C LEU A 38 -5.91 0.55 7.34
N GLY A 39 -5.44 1.15 8.42
CA GLY A 39 -4.09 0.95 8.94
C GLY A 39 -4.06 0.85 10.46
N HIS A 40 -2.91 1.17 11.03
CA HIS A 40 -2.73 1.22 12.48
C HIS A 40 -2.34 2.63 12.91
N ASP A 41 -2.97 3.14 13.96
CA ASP A 41 -2.54 4.39 14.59
C ASP A 41 -1.38 4.09 15.55
N VAL A 42 -0.16 4.13 15.03
CA VAL A 42 1.06 4.03 15.84
C VAL A 42 1.63 5.42 16.04
N GLY A 43 1.34 6.01 17.20
CA GLY A 43 2.04 7.21 17.66
C GLY A 43 3.52 6.90 17.94
N PRO A 44 4.41 7.90 17.95
CA PRO A 44 5.85 7.71 18.14
C PRO A 44 6.21 7.02 19.46
N ASP A 45 5.39 7.20 20.50
CA ASP A 45 5.61 6.67 21.85
C ASP A 45 4.62 5.55 22.24
N ARG A 46 3.82 5.07 21.29
CA ARG A 46 2.77 4.07 21.53
C ARG A 46 3.29 2.66 21.26
N THR A 47 3.09 1.77 22.22
CA THR A 47 3.41 0.34 22.08
C THR A 47 2.22 -0.47 21.55
N ASP A 48 1.00 0.07 21.69
CA ASP A 48 -0.21 -0.46 21.10
C ASP A 48 -0.31 -0.09 19.61
N ARG A 49 -1.02 -0.93 18.86
CA ARG A 49 -1.25 -0.76 17.42
C ARG A 49 -2.74 -0.88 17.08
N PRO A 50 -3.60 0.00 17.64
CA PRO A 50 -5.02 -0.06 17.36
C PRO A 50 -5.27 0.09 15.86
N GLN A 51 -6.22 -0.69 15.33
CA GLN A 51 -6.66 -0.53 13.97
C GLN A 51 -7.40 0.81 13.83
N ALA A 52 -7.08 1.56 12.79
CA ALA A 52 -7.66 2.87 12.53
C ALA A 52 -8.26 2.93 11.12
N VAL A 53 -9.35 3.68 11.00
CA VAL A 53 -9.92 4.10 9.72
C VAL A 53 -9.66 5.59 9.56
N VAL A 54 -8.85 5.96 8.58
CA VAL A 54 -8.61 7.37 8.24
C VAL A 54 -9.51 7.73 7.09
N VAL A 55 -10.38 8.71 7.30
CA VAL A 55 -11.29 9.23 6.26
C VAL A 55 -10.61 10.42 5.59
N GLY A 56 -10.68 10.46 4.26
CA GLY A 56 -10.14 11.56 3.47
C GLY A 56 -10.63 11.46 2.03
N ASN A 57 -9.84 11.97 1.10
CA ASN A 57 -10.17 11.90 -0.31
C ASN A 57 -8.99 11.40 -1.12
N VAL A 58 -9.27 10.73 -2.23
CA VAL A 58 -8.29 10.47 -3.29
C VAL A 58 -8.60 11.37 -4.48
N VAL A 59 -7.57 11.85 -5.16
CA VAL A 59 -7.70 12.70 -6.35
C VAL A 59 -6.62 12.33 -7.35
N ARG A 60 -6.96 12.36 -8.65
CA ARG A 60 -5.95 12.24 -9.70
C ARG A 60 -5.26 13.59 -9.93
N GLY A 61 -3.94 13.62 -9.79
CA GLY A 61 -3.12 14.80 -10.05
C GLY A 61 -3.17 15.17 -11.52
N ALA A 62 -3.40 16.46 -11.82
CA ALA A 62 -3.43 16.97 -13.18
C ALA A 62 -2.05 16.93 -13.85
N ASP A 63 -0.98 17.11 -13.06
CA ASP A 63 0.39 17.28 -13.57
C ASP A 63 1.07 15.94 -13.90
N ASP A 64 0.82 14.90 -13.10
CA ASP A 64 1.52 13.62 -13.19
C ASP A 64 0.59 12.42 -13.44
N GLY A 65 -0.73 12.65 -13.48
CA GLY A 65 -1.74 11.61 -13.66
C GLY A 65 -1.81 10.61 -12.51
N ARG A 66 -1.07 10.80 -11.41
CA ARG A 66 -1.01 9.86 -10.28
C ARG A 66 -2.18 10.06 -9.33
N LEU A 67 -2.49 9.02 -8.55
CA LEU A 67 -3.43 9.15 -7.46
C LEU A 67 -2.74 9.74 -6.23
N TRP A 68 -3.39 10.70 -5.60
CA TRP A 68 -2.91 11.38 -4.40
C TRP A 68 -3.97 11.32 -3.31
N TRP A 69 -3.54 11.02 -2.09
CA TRP A 69 -4.36 11.17 -0.90
C TRP A 69 -4.34 12.63 -0.44
N ASN A 70 -5.53 13.20 -0.28
CA ASN A 70 -5.76 14.55 0.19
C ASN A 70 -6.29 14.51 1.64
N GLY A 71 -5.36 14.62 2.60
CA GLY A 71 -5.62 14.59 4.03
C GLY A 71 -4.39 14.17 4.83
N THR A 72 -4.46 14.29 6.15
CA THR A 72 -3.38 13.81 7.04
C THR A 72 -3.42 12.28 7.13
N VAL A 73 -2.27 11.64 7.02
CA VAL A 73 -2.12 10.19 7.23
C VAL A 73 -1.25 9.96 8.47
N PRO A 74 -1.75 9.26 9.50
CA PRO A 74 -0.92 8.82 10.62
C PRO A 74 0.26 7.98 10.12
N VAL A 75 1.43 8.12 10.76
CA VAL A 75 2.66 7.43 10.32
C VAL A 75 2.49 5.91 10.21
N GLY A 76 1.71 5.30 11.10
CA GLY A 76 1.40 3.87 11.08
C GLY A 76 0.45 3.41 9.96
N CYS A 77 -0.15 4.36 9.24
CA CYS A 77 -0.99 4.11 8.08
C CYS A 77 -0.23 4.26 6.75
N VAL A 78 1.07 4.61 6.75
CA VAL A 78 1.88 4.55 5.53
C VAL A 78 2.07 3.08 5.11
N GLY A 79 1.82 2.79 3.84
CA GLY A 79 1.77 1.42 3.30
C GLY A 79 0.42 0.72 3.50
N ALA A 80 -0.54 1.36 4.16
CA ALA A 80 -1.87 0.79 4.35
C ALA A 80 -2.73 0.87 3.08
N PRO A 81 -3.68 -0.07 2.90
CA PRO A 81 -4.60 -0.08 1.77
C PRO A 81 -5.54 1.14 1.76
N VAL A 82 -5.76 1.68 0.57
CA VAL A 82 -6.70 2.79 0.29
C VAL A 82 -7.95 2.23 -0.37
N PHE A 83 -9.11 2.53 0.18
CA PHE A 83 -10.41 2.10 -0.34
C PHE A 83 -11.26 3.26 -0.81
N VAL A 84 -12.05 3.04 -1.85
CA VAL A 84 -13.16 3.91 -2.26
C VAL A 84 -14.47 3.12 -2.26
N GLY A 85 -15.58 3.83 -2.07
CA GLY A 85 -16.92 3.27 -2.23
C GLY A 85 -17.40 3.39 -3.67
N VAL A 86 -17.72 2.26 -4.31
CA VAL A 86 -18.38 2.19 -5.61
C VAL A 86 -19.88 1.98 -5.37
N PRO A 87 -20.77 2.91 -5.79
CA PRO A 87 -22.21 2.77 -5.59
C PRO A 87 -22.78 1.51 -6.25
N LEU A 88 -23.70 0.83 -5.55
CA LEU A 88 -24.46 -0.32 -6.06
C LEU A 88 -25.97 -0.01 -6.20
N GLY A 89 -26.39 1.23 -5.91
CA GLY A 89 -27.80 1.60 -5.76
C GLY A 89 -28.33 1.36 -4.35
N ASP A 90 -29.53 1.87 -4.04
CA ASP A 90 -30.22 1.67 -2.75
C ASP A 90 -29.38 1.98 -1.49
N GLN A 91 -28.59 3.06 -1.51
CA GLN A 91 -27.67 3.41 -0.41
C GLN A 91 -26.63 2.33 -0.08
N ARG A 92 -26.38 1.41 -1.01
CA ARG A 92 -25.33 0.39 -0.90
C ARG A 92 -24.13 0.77 -1.74
N PHE A 93 -22.96 0.36 -1.28
CA PHE A 93 -21.72 0.51 -2.01
C PHE A 93 -20.83 -0.70 -1.78
N LYS A 94 -19.97 -0.99 -2.75
CA LYS A 94 -18.85 -1.92 -2.62
C LYS A 94 -17.61 -1.13 -2.25
N LEU A 95 -16.82 -1.61 -1.30
CA LEU A 95 -15.46 -1.11 -1.13
C LEU A 95 -14.54 -1.74 -2.16
N VAL A 96 -13.73 -0.90 -2.81
CA VAL A 96 -12.68 -1.32 -3.73
C VAL A 96 -11.36 -0.75 -3.26
N CYS A 97 -10.37 -1.62 -3.08
CA CYS A 97 -9.01 -1.24 -2.69
C CYS A 97 -8.27 -0.71 -3.91
N LEU A 98 -8.04 0.60 -4.01
CA LEU A 98 -7.33 1.22 -5.11
C LEU A 98 -5.84 0.87 -5.14
N GLY A 99 -5.25 0.69 -3.97
CA GLY A 99 -3.80 0.57 -3.84
C GLY A 99 -3.32 0.80 -2.42
N VAL A 100 -2.09 1.31 -2.27
CA VAL A 100 -1.48 1.57 -0.96
C VAL A 100 -0.97 3.00 -0.84
N VAL A 101 -1.06 3.56 0.37
CA VAL A 101 -0.50 4.89 0.66
C VAL A 101 1.03 4.83 0.67
N LEU A 102 1.70 5.75 -0.03
CA LEU A 102 3.15 5.91 -0.02
C LEU A 102 3.61 7.01 0.96
N PRO A 103 4.90 7.04 1.32
CA PRO A 103 5.47 8.17 2.07
C PRO A 103 5.16 9.52 1.40
N ALA A 104 4.95 10.56 2.21
CA ALA A 104 4.58 11.87 1.70
C ALA A 104 5.67 12.45 0.78
N VAL A 105 5.22 13.13 -0.27
CA VAL A 105 6.05 14.02 -1.10
C VAL A 105 5.48 15.42 -0.92
N GLY A 106 6.21 16.29 -0.21
CA GLY A 106 5.67 17.56 0.26
C GLY A 106 4.56 17.36 1.29
N SER A 107 3.38 17.92 1.03
CA SER A 107 2.21 17.86 1.94
C SER A 107 1.20 16.76 1.60
N ARG A 108 1.45 15.95 0.56
CA ARG A 108 0.50 14.94 0.07
C ARG A 108 1.15 13.56 0.03
N HIS A 109 0.33 12.53 0.18
CA HIS A 109 0.77 11.15 0.06
C HIS A 109 0.38 10.61 -1.32
N PRO A 110 1.33 10.15 -2.14
CA PRO A 110 0.99 9.40 -3.34
C PRO A 110 0.28 8.09 -2.98
N VAL A 111 -0.59 7.61 -3.87
CA VAL A 111 -1.22 6.29 -3.78
C VAL A 111 -0.69 5.44 -4.91
N ALA A 112 0.03 4.37 -4.57
CA ALA A 112 0.44 3.36 -5.54
C ALA A 112 -0.78 2.50 -5.90
N ALA A 113 -1.39 2.80 -7.06
CA ALA A 113 -2.55 2.08 -7.55
C ALA A 113 -2.19 0.66 -8.03
N PHE A 114 -3.15 -0.28 -7.95
CA PHE A 114 -2.91 -1.68 -8.26
C PHE A 114 -2.52 -1.96 -9.71
N ASP A 115 -3.00 -1.16 -10.66
CA ASP A 115 -2.57 -1.23 -12.06
C ASP A 115 -1.07 -0.96 -12.20
N GLY A 116 -0.57 0.11 -11.56
CA GLY A 116 0.85 0.43 -11.49
C GLY A 116 1.66 -0.64 -10.75
N ILE A 117 1.16 -1.13 -9.60
CA ILE A 117 1.82 -2.21 -8.85
C ILE A 117 1.90 -3.49 -9.69
N ARG A 118 0.82 -3.87 -10.38
CA ARG A 118 0.79 -5.06 -11.25
C ARG A 118 1.73 -4.91 -12.44
N SER A 119 1.82 -3.73 -13.06
CA SER A 119 2.80 -3.47 -14.13
C SER A 119 4.22 -3.64 -13.60
N ALA A 120 4.56 -2.95 -12.51
CA ALA A 120 5.89 -3.01 -11.92
C ALA A 120 6.27 -4.44 -11.51
N VAL A 121 5.35 -5.22 -10.93
CA VAL A 121 5.61 -6.62 -10.57
C VAL A 121 5.83 -7.51 -11.79
N ARG A 122 5.12 -7.27 -12.90
CA ARG A 122 5.34 -8.01 -14.16
C ARG A 122 6.69 -7.69 -14.80
N GLU A 123 7.18 -6.48 -14.60
CA GLU A 123 8.49 -6.03 -15.06
C GLU A 123 9.65 -6.50 -14.17
N LEU A 124 9.35 -6.99 -12.96
CA LEU A 124 10.39 -7.56 -12.09
C LEU A 124 10.97 -8.82 -12.74
N PRO A 125 12.31 -8.97 -12.74
CA PRO A 125 12.94 -10.21 -13.17
C PRO A 125 12.42 -11.38 -12.35
N ASP A 126 12.19 -12.53 -13.01
CA ASP A 126 11.84 -13.75 -12.31
C ASP A 126 12.99 -14.08 -11.34
N PRO A 127 12.77 -14.15 -10.01
CA PRO A 127 13.84 -14.45 -9.07
C PRO A 127 14.52 -15.80 -9.37
N SER A 128 13.84 -16.67 -10.12
CA SER A 128 14.28 -18.01 -10.50
C SER A 128 15.15 -18.04 -11.76
N SER A 129 15.18 -16.98 -12.57
CA SER A 129 15.98 -16.92 -13.80
C SER A 129 17.39 -16.36 -13.58
N SER A 130 17.78 -16.15 -12.32
CA SER A 130 19.16 -15.86 -11.91
C SER A 130 20.05 -17.10 -11.99
N THR A 131 20.22 -17.63 -13.21
CA THR A 131 21.24 -18.65 -13.48
C THR A 131 22.61 -17.99 -13.34
N THR A 132 23.34 -18.45 -12.34
CA THR A 132 24.66 -17.97 -11.93
C THR A 132 25.70 -18.32 -13.01
N SER A 133 26.39 -17.31 -13.53
CA SER A 133 27.74 -17.52 -14.07
C SER A 133 28.71 -17.27 -12.91
N ASP A 134 29.42 -18.31 -12.50
CA ASP A 134 30.37 -18.34 -11.39
C ASP A 134 31.38 -17.19 -11.44
N THR A 135 31.28 -16.30 -10.46
CA THR A 135 32.39 -15.59 -9.82
C THR A 135 31.91 -15.24 -8.42
N PRO A 136 32.58 -15.64 -7.33
CA PRO A 136 32.08 -15.40 -5.98
C PRO A 136 32.22 -13.90 -5.66
N ALA A 137 31.20 -13.13 -6.00
CA ALA A 137 31.05 -11.76 -5.56
C ALA A 137 30.75 -11.76 -4.05
N SER A 138 31.67 -11.17 -3.28
CA SER A 138 31.57 -10.96 -1.84
C SER A 138 30.17 -10.49 -1.44
N ALA A 139 29.57 -11.20 -0.48
CA ALA A 139 28.21 -10.96 -0.01
C ALA A 139 28.00 -9.50 0.42
N PRO A 140 26.93 -8.81 -0.02
CA PRO A 140 26.64 -7.46 0.47
C PRO A 140 26.30 -7.53 1.96
N GLY A 141 27.14 -6.88 2.76
CA GLY A 141 27.01 -6.81 4.22
C GLY A 141 25.65 -6.28 4.64
N ARG A 142 25.04 -6.97 5.61
CA ARG A 142 23.72 -6.65 6.19
C ARG A 142 23.73 -5.25 6.81
N TRP A 143 23.16 -4.29 6.09
CA TRP A 143 23.11 -2.86 6.43
C TRP A 143 22.36 -2.54 7.73
N TRP A 144 21.56 -3.45 8.28
CA TRP A 144 20.79 -3.25 9.51
C TRP A 144 21.53 -3.55 10.83
N ARG A 145 22.84 -3.84 10.80
CA ARG A 145 23.65 -4.06 12.02
C ARG A 145 24.56 -2.86 12.38
N ARG A 146 24.07 -1.63 12.22
CA ARG A 146 24.73 -0.46 12.84
C ARG A 146 23.71 0.41 13.57
N ALA A 147 23.41 -0.01 14.78
CA ALA A 147 22.99 0.86 15.87
C ALA A 147 23.40 0.15 17.17
N ARG A 148 24.56 0.53 17.69
CA ARG A 148 24.87 0.54 19.12
C ARG A 148 25.39 1.93 19.42
#